data_AF-A0AAV1TBC7-F1
#
_entry.id   AF-A0AAV1TBC7-F1
#
_cell.length_a   1.000
_cell.length_b   1.000
_cell.length_c   1.000
_cell.angle_alpha   90.00
_cell.angle_beta   90.00
_cell.angle_gamma   90.00
#
_symmetry.space_group_name_H-M   'P 1'
#
loop_
_entity.id
_entity.type
_entity.pdbx_description
1 polymer ?
#
loop_
_entity_poly.entity_id
_entity_poly.type
_entity_poly.pdbx_seq_one_letter_code
_entity_poly.pdbx_strand_id
1 'polypeptide(L)'
;MRADVAASGRFDHRWLAHATLKDMSWLRDRQGKAYSLNGADFARNLNYLGETMTWTTLQSGMVLFSPTRDMASQSMAKRRHFGSFCLALLYNFPSLVYRPLEPGSVIAYSTKVHQFHDWLLTGDGKSLRHFDTGMECGVQPVASMAACDIAALTASKSPVYFGAHPALTRVVHMWAGRRRWRPQRRKLKQIITRRRRAVGTRLLDERVATTDFHVISEGTTLITWSDIRRIRASFPTNAQTLYRLKSNSFPLWNWAKQDLSCTVPECANAGSALASHIFWTCSSARRHWEFLLDRWRWLGNFQEAELNVWVFGLDLPAIPPYAWDVIKQSMDPGSN
;
A
#
# COMPACT_ATOMS: atom_id res chain seq x y z
N MET A 1 -28.81 -6.28 -16.76
CA MET A 1 -27.88 -5.17 -17.09
C MET A 1 -28.25 -4.67 -18.48
N ARG A 2 -28.45 -3.36 -18.74
CA ARG A 2 -28.92 -2.88 -20.07
C ARG A 2 -27.87 -3.19 -21.16
N ALA A 3 -28.33 -3.72 -22.29
CA ALA A 3 -27.51 -4.26 -23.38
C ALA A 3 -26.67 -3.21 -24.14
N ASP A 4 -26.96 -1.91 -23.95
CA ASP A 4 -26.25 -0.80 -24.61
C ASP A 4 -24.80 -0.63 -24.12
N VAL A 5 -24.40 -1.33 -23.06
CA VAL A 5 -23.07 -1.22 -22.44
C VAL A 5 -22.05 -2.20 -23.08
N ALA A 6 -22.50 -3.28 -23.73
CA ALA A 6 -21.59 -4.24 -24.36
C ALA A 6 -21.05 -3.72 -25.71
N ALA A 7 -21.92 -3.13 -26.54
CA ALA A 7 -21.55 -2.56 -27.84
C ALA A 7 -20.69 -1.28 -27.74
N SER A 8 -20.63 -0.64 -26.57
CA SER A 8 -19.86 0.59 -26.32
C SER A 8 -18.42 0.34 -25.83
N GLY A 9 -17.91 -0.87 -26.00
CA GLY A 9 -16.49 -1.19 -25.83
C GLY A 9 -15.96 -1.17 -24.39
N ARG A 10 -16.84 -1.21 -23.37
CA ARG A 10 -16.46 -1.09 -21.95
C ARG A 10 -16.06 -2.41 -21.26
N PHE A 11 -15.94 -3.49 -22.03
CA PHE A 11 -15.81 -4.85 -21.53
C PHE A 11 -14.66 -5.56 -22.23
N ASP A 12 -13.56 -5.73 -21.51
CA ASP A 12 -12.34 -6.43 -21.92
C ASP A 12 -12.57 -7.95 -22.00
N HIS A 13 -12.17 -8.64 -23.08
CA HIS A 13 -12.38 -10.09 -23.18
C HIS A 13 -11.91 -10.91 -21.97
N ARG A 14 -10.98 -10.41 -21.14
CA ARG A 14 -10.53 -11.06 -19.89
C ARG A 14 -11.64 -11.34 -18.88
N TRP A 15 -12.74 -10.57 -18.86
CA TRP A 15 -13.86 -10.90 -17.96
C TRP A 15 -14.70 -12.06 -18.48
N LEU A 16 -14.59 -12.43 -19.77
CA LEU A 16 -15.43 -13.46 -20.38
C LEU A 16 -15.32 -14.79 -19.65
N ALA A 17 -14.15 -15.14 -19.12
CA ALA A 17 -13.97 -16.39 -18.38
C ALA A 17 -14.89 -16.49 -17.15
N HIS A 18 -15.27 -15.34 -16.59
CA HIS A 18 -16.16 -15.21 -15.43
C HIS A 18 -17.60 -14.85 -15.81
N ALA A 19 -17.92 -14.77 -17.11
CA ALA A 19 -19.26 -14.49 -17.56
C ALA A 19 -20.20 -15.63 -17.18
N THR A 20 -21.28 -15.30 -16.46
CA THR A 20 -22.30 -16.29 -16.09
C THR A 20 -23.08 -16.71 -17.32
N LEU A 21 -23.26 -18.02 -17.50
CA LEU A 21 -24.06 -18.57 -18.61
C LEU A 21 -25.57 -18.39 -18.40
N LYS A 22 -26.00 -18.09 -17.17
CA LYS A 22 -27.40 -17.83 -16.79
C LYS A 22 -27.93 -16.50 -17.32
N ASP A 23 -27.07 -15.51 -17.51
CA ASP A 23 -27.43 -14.19 -18.03
C ASP A 23 -26.40 -13.72 -19.06
N MET A 24 -26.67 -14.06 -20.33
CA MET A 24 -25.96 -13.54 -21.50
C MET A 24 -26.86 -12.66 -22.37
N SER A 25 -27.80 -11.92 -21.76
CA SER A 25 -28.70 -11.00 -22.49
C SER A 25 -27.95 -9.91 -23.28
N TRP A 26 -26.66 -9.74 -22.98
CA TRP A 26 -25.73 -8.82 -23.61
C TRP A 26 -25.11 -9.35 -24.90
N LEU A 27 -25.15 -10.67 -25.16
CA LEU A 27 -24.52 -11.28 -26.33
C LEU A 27 -25.40 -11.06 -27.58
N ARG A 28 -24.79 -10.58 -28.66
CA ARG A 28 -25.48 -10.35 -29.94
C ARG A 28 -25.00 -11.30 -31.04
N ASP A 29 -25.90 -11.71 -31.91
CA ASP A 29 -25.55 -12.43 -33.13
C ASP A 29 -25.01 -11.49 -34.22
N ARG A 30 -24.71 -12.04 -35.40
CA ARG A 30 -24.20 -11.29 -36.56
C ARG A 30 -25.14 -10.16 -37.00
N GLN A 31 -26.44 -10.30 -36.74
CA GLN A 31 -27.50 -9.36 -37.10
C GLN A 31 -27.78 -8.36 -35.97
N GLY A 32 -27.05 -8.40 -34.86
CA GLY A 32 -27.22 -7.51 -33.72
C GLY A 32 -28.39 -7.90 -32.80
N LYS A 33 -29.05 -9.04 -33.03
CA LYS A 33 -30.14 -9.55 -32.18
C LYS A 33 -29.58 -10.28 -30.97
N ALA A 34 -30.34 -10.34 -29.87
CA ALA A 34 -29.98 -11.14 -28.70
C ALA A 34 -29.69 -12.60 -29.10
N TYR A 35 -28.50 -13.08 -28.79
CA TYR A 35 -28.10 -14.45 -29.06
C TYR A 35 -28.85 -15.41 -28.12
N SER A 36 -29.51 -16.41 -28.68
CA SER A 36 -30.22 -17.42 -27.89
C SER A 36 -29.28 -18.56 -27.51
N LEU A 37 -29.07 -18.73 -26.21
CA LEU A 37 -28.32 -19.87 -25.63
C LEU A 37 -29.15 -21.14 -25.50
N ASN A 38 -30.42 -21.16 -25.92
CA ASN A 38 -31.33 -22.29 -25.70
C ASN A 38 -30.93 -23.58 -26.45
N GLY A 39 -29.79 -23.60 -27.14
CA GLY A 39 -29.15 -24.78 -27.72
C GLY A 39 -27.74 -25.09 -27.19
N ALA A 40 -27.24 -24.35 -26.17
CA ALA A 40 -25.89 -24.47 -25.63
C ALA A 40 -25.75 -25.65 -24.66
N ASP A 41 -26.13 -26.84 -25.10
CA ASP A 41 -26.01 -28.09 -24.35
C ASP A 41 -24.55 -28.39 -23.92
N PHE A 42 -23.58 -27.84 -24.65
CA PHE A 42 -22.16 -27.88 -24.30
C PHE A 42 -21.84 -27.16 -22.98
N ALA A 43 -22.72 -26.25 -22.54
CA ALA A 43 -22.60 -25.45 -21.33
C ALA A 43 -23.51 -25.97 -20.17
N ARG A 44 -24.20 -27.09 -20.37
CA ARG A 44 -25.14 -27.66 -19.38
C ARG A 44 -24.41 -28.05 -18.08
N ASN A 45 -24.94 -27.62 -16.94
CA ASN A 45 -24.37 -27.77 -15.59
C ASN A 45 -23.09 -26.97 -15.31
N LEU A 46 -22.70 -26.06 -16.20
CA LEU A 46 -21.59 -25.13 -15.98
C LEU A 46 -22.15 -23.74 -15.66
N ASN A 47 -21.47 -23.03 -14.77
CA ASN A 47 -21.93 -21.72 -14.30
C ASN A 47 -21.26 -20.58 -15.07
N TYR A 48 -20.01 -20.78 -15.47
CA TYR A 48 -19.18 -19.74 -16.09
C TYR A 48 -18.66 -20.17 -17.46
N LEU A 49 -18.50 -19.19 -18.35
CA LEU A 49 -18.02 -19.43 -19.71
C LEU A 49 -16.61 -20.06 -19.75
N GLY A 50 -15.72 -19.67 -18.84
CA GLY A 50 -14.36 -20.23 -18.76
C GLY A 50 -14.33 -21.72 -18.40
N GLU A 51 -15.42 -22.27 -17.86
CA GLU A 51 -15.57 -23.71 -17.62
C GLU A 51 -15.96 -24.46 -18.90
N THR A 52 -16.57 -23.77 -19.87
CA THR A 52 -17.11 -24.36 -21.11
C THR A 52 -16.11 -24.39 -22.25
N MET A 53 -15.22 -23.39 -22.31
CA MET A 53 -14.22 -23.26 -23.34
C MET A 53 -13.06 -22.38 -22.88
N THR A 54 -11.91 -22.62 -23.47
CA THR A 54 -10.76 -21.71 -23.44
C THR A 54 -10.56 -21.11 -24.82
N TRP A 55 -9.83 -20.01 -24.89
CA TRP A 55 -9.40 -19.45 -26.16
C TRP A 55 -7.94 -19.05 -26.10
N THR A 56 -7.24 -19.24 -27.20
CA THR A 56 -5.83 -18.90 -27.34
C THR A 56 -5.64 -18.16 -28.65
N THR A 57 -5.00 -17.00 -28.60
CA THR A 57 -4.57 -16.27 -29.80
C THR A 57 -3.40 -17.01 -30.42
N LEU A 58 -3.56 -17.52 -31.63
CA LEU A 58 -2.49 -18.23 -32.34
C LEU A 58 -1.55 -17.24 -33.03
N GLN A 59 -2.13 -16.28 -33.75
CA GLN A 59 -1.46 -15.20 -34.48
C GLN A 59 -2.37 -13.97 -34.50
N SER A 60 -1.83 -12.80 -34.90
CA SER A 60 -2.67 -11.61 -35.11
C SER A 60 -3.78 -11.93 -36.09
N GLY A 61 -5.04 -11.67 -35.74
CA GLY A 61 -6.17 -12.01 -36.61
C GLY A 61 -6.72 -13.43 -36.42
N MET A 62 -6.09 -14.28 -35.59
CA MET A 62 -6.49 -15.68 -35.43
C MET A 62 -6.62 -16.09 -33.96
N VAL A 63 -7.84 -16.43 -33.55
CA VAL A 63 -8.14 -17.03 -32.25
C VAL A 63 -8.65 -18.46 -32.42
N LEU A 64 -8.13 -19.36 -31.58
CA LEU A 64 -8.61 -20.72 -31.46
C LEU A 64 -9.52 -20.80 -30.23
N PHE A 65 -10.77 -21.22 -30.42
CA PHE A 65 -11.67 -21.58 -29.32
C PHE A 65 -11.62 -23.09 -29.12
N SER A 66 -11.25 -23.50 -27.90
CA SER A 66 -11.13 -24.89 -27.50
C SER A 66 -12.25 -25.22 -26.51
N PRO A 67 -13.27 -25.98 -26.92
CA PRO A 67 -14.32 -26.41 -26.00
C PRO A 67 -13.75 -27.38 -24.95
N THR A 68 -14.20 -27.27 -23.71
CA THR A 68 -13.81 -28.20 -22.62
C THR A 68 -14.40 -29.59 -22.85
N ARG A 69 -15.56 -29.68 -23.53
CA ARG A 69 -16.16 -30.95 -23.94
C ARG A 69 -15.67 -31.33 -25.33
N ASP A 70 -15.46 -32.63 -25.54
CA ASP A 70 -15.22 -33.14 -26.88
C ASP A 70 -16.43 -32.86 -27.78
N MET A 71 -16.21 -32.05 -28.82
CA MET A 71 -17.23 -31.70 -29.79
C MET A 71 -17.30 -32.68 -30.95
N ALA A 72 -16.31 -33.56 -31.14
CA ALA A 72 -16.31 -34.55 -32.21
C ALA A 72 -17.43 -35.59 -32.00
N SER A 73 -17.66 -35.98 -30.75
CA SER A 73 -18.76 -36.85 -30.32
C SER A 73 -20.15 -36.18 -30.31
N GLN A 74 -20.25 -34.88 -30.57
CA GLN A 74 -21.53 -34.16 -30.55
C GLN A 74 -22.21 -34.13 -31.93
N SER A 75 -23.54 -34.02 -31.91
CA SER A 75 -24.34 -33.90 -33.13
C SER A 75 -23.92 -32.69 -33.98
N MET A 76 -24.14 -32.78 -35.29
CA MET A 76 -23.83 -31.69 -36.24
C MET A 76 -24.50 -30.37 -35.85
N ALA A 77 -25.73 -30.42 -35.35
CA ALA A 77 -26.45 -29.24 -34.88
C ALA A 77 -25.73 -28.55 -33.70
N LYS A 78 -25.22 -29.33 -32.74
CA LYS A 78 -24.48 -28.80 -31.58
C LYS A 78 -23.13 -28.22 -31.97
N ARG A 79 -22.40 -28.88 -32.87
CA ARG A 79 -21.14 -28.36 -33.43
C ARG A 79 -21.34 -27.03 -34.14
N ARG A 80 -22.38 -26.92 -34.97
CA ARG A 80 -22.74 -25.66 -35.65
C ARG A 80 -23.11 -24.57 -34.64
N HIS A 81 -23.88 -24.91 -33.62
CA HIS A 81 -24.28 -23.95 -32.58
C HIS A 81 -23.08 -23.41 -31.81
N PHE A 82 -22.12 -24.26 -31.41
CA PHE A 82 -20.87 -23.83 -30.79
C PHE A 82 -20.07 -22.89 -31.70
N GLY A 83 -19.96 -23.19 -33.00
CA GLY A 83 -19.32 -22.30 -33.96
C GLY A 83 -20.02 -20.93 -34.06
N SER A 84 -21.35 -20.92 -34.15
CA SER A 84 -22.13 -19.67 -34.14
C SER A 84 -21.96 -18.89 -32.83
N PHE A 85 -21.81 -19.58 -31.70
CA PHE A 85 -21.56 -18.96 -30.40
C PHE A 85 -20.16 -18.32 -30.35
N CYS A 86 -19.12 -18.98 -30.85
CA CYS A 86 -17.77 -18.42 -30.95
C CYS A 86 -17.77 -17.15 -31.83
N LEU A 87 -18.49 -17.18 -32.97
CA LEU A 87 -18.65 -16.01 -33.83
C LEU A 87 -19.39 -14.88 -33.12
N ALA A 88 -20.44 -15.17 -32.35
CA ALA A 88 -21.11 -14.17 -31.53
C ALA A 88 -20.15 -13.54 -30.51
N LEU A 89 -19.30 -14.32 -29.84
CA LEU A 89 -18.26 -13.78 -28.96
C LEU A 89 -17.30 -12.85 -29.72
N LEU A 90 -16.88 -13.20 -30.93
CA LEU A 90 -16.01 -12.35 -31.75
C LEU A 90 -16.67 -11.05 -32.19
N TYR A 91 -17.96 -11.06 -32.56
CA TYR A 91 -18.68 -9.84 -32.93
C TYR A 91 -18.80 -8.87 -31.75
N ASN A 92 -18.95 -9.39 -30.53
CA ASN A 92 -19.11 -8.58 -29.33
C ASN A 92 -17.76 -8.21 -28.69
N PHE A 93 -16.72 -9.02 -28.89
CA PHE A 93 -15.35 -8.78 -28.38
C PHE A 93 -14.31 -9.01 -29.47
N PRO A 94 -14.18 -8.09 -30.43
CA PRO A 94 -13.12 -8.15 -31.43
C PRO A 94 -11.72 -8.24 -30.80
N SER A 95 -11.56 -7.72 -29.57
CA SER A 95 -10.34 -7.85 -28.74
C SER A 95 -9.84 -9.28 -28.50
N LEU A 96 -10.67 -10.31 -28.68
CA LEU A 96 -10.23 -11.72 -28.62
C LEU A 96 -9.26 -12.09 -29.73
N VAL A 97 -9.30 -11.35 -30.83
CA VAL A 97 -8.46 -11.55 -32.02
C VAL A 97 -7.24 -10.62 -32.02
N TYR A 98 -7.24 -9.63 -31.13
CA TYR A 98 -6.14 -8.68 -31.00
C TYR A 98 -5.06 -9.21 -30.06
N ARG A 99 -3.86 -8.67 -30.23
CA ARG A 99 -2.66 -9.06 -29.49
C ARG A 99 -2.88 -8.89 -27.98
N PRO A 100 -2.44 -9.83 -27.13
CA PRO A 100 -2.42 -9.61 -25.69
C PRO A 100 -1.55 -8.40 -25.34
N LEU A 101 -2.03 -7.52 -24.46
CA LEU A 101 -1.28 -6.34 -24.01
C LEU A 101 0.02 -6.77 -23.33
N GLU A 102 1.14 -6.33 -23.88
CA GLU A 102 2.47 -6.65 -23.35
C GLU A 102 2.72 -5.92 -22.02
N PRO A 103 3.58 -6.48 -21.14
CA PRO A 103 4.08 -5.76 -19.99
C PRO A 103 4.69 -4.40 -20.42
N GLY A 104 4.17 -3.30 -19.87
CA GLY A 104 4.55 -1.93 -20.26
C GLY A 104 3.56 -1.23 -21.19
N SER A 105 2.46 -1.89 -21.59
CA SER A 105 1.38 -1.23 -22.34
C SER A 105 0.76 -0.09 -21.54
N VAL A 106 0.54 1.04 -22.21
CA VAL A 106 -0.10 2.21 -21.62
C VAL A 106 -1.59 2.17 -21.93
N ILE A 107 -2.41 2.17 -20.88
CA ILE A 107 -3.86 2.05 -21.03
C ILE A 107 -4.46 3.41 -21.40
N ALA A 108 -4.92 3.54 -22.64
CA ALA A 108 -5.72 4.66 -23.11
C ALA A 108 -7.14 4.60 -22.53
N TYR A 109 -7.71 5.74 -22.12
CA TYR A 109 -9.07 5.81 -21.59
C TYR A 109 -10.01 6.75 -22.37
N SER A 110 -9.59 7.21 -23.54
CA SER A 110 -10.42 8.06 -24.38
C SER A 110 -11.60 7.29 -24.97
N THR A 111 -12.80 7.86 -24.90
CA THR A 111 -14.03 7.24 -25.41
C THR A 111 -14.11 7.20 -26.94
N LYS A 112 -13.22 7.92 -27.63
CA LYS A 112 -13.17 8.01 -29.10
C LYS A 112 -12.12 7.10 -29.73
N VAL A 113 -11.25 6.52 -28.92
CA VAL A 113 -10.23 5.59 -29.39
C VAL A 113 -10.85 4.21 -29.43
N HIS A 114 -11.14 3.74 -30.64
CA HIS A 114 -11.65 2.40 -30.85
C HIS A 114 -10.61 1.35 -30.42
N GLN A 115 -11.08 0.15 -30.10
CA GLN A 115 -10.34 -1.00 -29.53
C GLN A 115 -9.22 -1.57 -30.41
N PHE A 116 -8.80 -0.83 -31.44
CA PHE A 116 -7.81 -1.24 -32.43
C PHE A 116 -6.44 -0.61 -32.17
N HIS A 117 -6.37 0.47 -31.39
CA HIS A 117 -5.11 1.13 -31.09
C HIS A 117 -4.52 0.66 -29.77
N ASP A 118 -3.27 0.23 -29.81
CA ASP A 118 -2.47 -0.11 -28.64
C ASP A 118 -1.23 0.79 -28.57
N TRP A 119 -0.83 1.12 -27.35
CA TRP A 119 0.41 1.85 -27.10
C TRP A 119 1.26 1.12 -26.09
N LEU A 120 2.54 0.98 -26.42
CA LEU A 120 3.52 0.27 -25.61
C LEU A 120 4.68 1.20 -25.30
N LEU A 121 4.96 1.41 -24.03
CA LEU A 121 6.16 2.11 -23.62
C LEU A 121 7.35 1.14 -23.70
N THR A 122 8.45 1.56 -24.29
CA THR A 122 9.70 0.78 -24.30
C THR A 122 10.20 0.55 -22.87
N GLY A 123 10.99 -0.52 -22.66
CA GLY A 123 11.44 -0.91 -21.33
C GLY A 123 12.27 0.17 -20.61
N ASP A 124 12.93 1.05 -21.35
CA ASP A 124 13.67 2.22 -20.83
C ASP A 124 12.78 3.45 -20.55
N GLY A 125 11.51 3.38 -20.91
CA GLY A 125 10.53 4.44 -20.71
C GLY A 125 10.66 5.64 -21.65
N LYS A 126 11.51 5.58 -22.68
CA LYS A 126 11.86 6.75 -23.51
C LYS A 126 11.08 6.86 -24.81
N SER A 127 10.41 5.80 -25.23
CA SER A 127 9.70 5.74 -26.51
C SER A 127 8.34 5.07 -26.35
N LEU A 128 7.36 5.58 -27.08
CA LEU A 128 6.01 5.04 -27.19
C LEU A 128 5.85 4.42 -28.58
N ARG A 129 5.64 3.11 -28.62
CA ARG A 129 5.30 2.37 -29.84
C ARG A 129 3.79 2.39 -29.99
N HIS A 130 3.31 2.67 -31.19
CA HIS A 130 1.88 2.67 -31.53
C HIS A 130 1.59 1.51 -32.47
N PHE A 131 0.50 0.81 -32.18
CA PHE A 131 -0.03 -0.24 -33.01
C PHE A 131 -1.47 0.09 -33.40
N ASP A 132 -1.84 -0.23 -34.64
CA ASP A 132 -3.23 -0.20 -35.12
C ASP A 132 -3.61 -1.58 -35.65
N THR A 133 -4.66 -2.17 -35.10
CA THR A 133 -5.09 -3.56 -35.35
C THR A 133 -3.94 -4.58 -35.20
N GLY A 134 -3.01 -4.31 -34.28
CA GLY A 134 -1.83 -5.15 -34.03
C GLY A 134 -0.63 -4.90 -34.96
N MET A 135 -0.75 -4.05 -35.98
CA MET A 135 0.36 -3.64 -36.85
C MET A 135 1.08 -2.45 -36.25
N GLU A 136 2.42 -2.49 -36.18
CA GLU A 136 3.20 -1.35 -35.70
C GLU A 136 3.14 -0.20 -36.72
N CYS A 137 2.60 0.94 -36.31
CA CYS A 137 2.44 2.11 -37.17
C CYS A 137 3.57 3.12 -36.97
N GLY A 138 4.24 3.09 -35.82
CA GLY A 138 5.37 3.97 -35.56
C GLY A 138 5.84 3.99 -34.11
N VAL A 139 6.98 4.65 -33.92
CA VAL A 139 7.62 4.85 -32.63
C VAL A 139 7.88 6.34 -32.44
N GLN A 140 7.49 6.88 -31.28
CA GLN A 140 7.73 8.28 -30.95
C GLN A 140 8.47 8.43 -29.62
N PRO A 141 9.48 9.32 -29.54
CA PRO A 141 10.15 9.60 -28.28
C PRO A 141 9.19 10.31 -27.31
N VAL A 142 9.20 9.86 -26.06
CA VAL A 142 8.36 10.42 -24.99
C VAL A 142 9.19 10.59 -23.71
N ALA A 143 9.09 11.77 -23.11
CA ALA A 143 9.76 12.09 -21.84
C ALA A 143 8.77 12.28 -20.67
N SER A 144 7.47 12.23 -20.94
CA SER A 144 6.42 12.46 -19.95
C SER A 144 5.08 11.89 -20.41
N MET A 145 4.11 11.80 -19.50
CA MET A 145 2.75 11.39 -19.87
C MET A 145 2.08 12.36 -20.84
N ALA A 146 2.36 13.66 -20.74
CA ALA A 146 1.84 14.64 -21.68
C ALA A 146 2.42 14.41 -23.09
N ALA A 147 3.70 14.03 -23.18
CA ALA A 147 4.30 13.65 -24.45
C ALA A 147 3.64 12.38 -25.02
N CYS A 148 3.26 11.41 -24.17
CA CYS A 148 2.47 10.25 -24.61
C CYS A 148 1.11 10.67 -25.18
N ASP A 149 0.35 11.52 -24.48
CA ASP A 149 -0.97 11.98 -24.93
C ASP A 149 -0.88 12.67 -26.31
N ILE A 150 0.12 13.55 -26.50
CA ILE A 150 0.39 14.23 -27.78
C ILE A 150 0.76 13.23 -28.88
N ALA A 151 1.63 12.27 -28.56
CA ALA A 151 2.08 11.25 -29.50
C ALA A 151 0.91 10.39 -30.00
N ALA A 152 0.05 9.96 -29.09
CA ALA A 152 -1.11 9.15 -29.41
C ALA A 152 -2.22 9.94 -30.12
N LEU A 153 -2.39 11.24 -29.78
CA LEU A 153 -3.26 12.13 -30.55
C LEU A 153 -2.81 12.23 -31.99
N THR A 154 -1.50 12.42 -32.21
CA THR A 154 -0.92 12.52 -33.55
C THR A 154 -1.12 11.23 -34.34
N ALA A 155 -0.90 10.09 -33.70
CA ALA A 155 -0.97 8.78 -34.35
C ALA A 155 -2.40 8.32 -34.65
N SER A 156 -3.34 8.50 -33.71
CA SER A 156 -4.74 8.06 -33.87
C SER A 156 -5.67 9.12 -34.47
N LYS A 157 -5.18 10.35 -34.67
CA LYS A 157 -5.96 11.52 -35.11
C LYS A 157 -7.16 11.84 -34.20
N SER A 158 -7.16 11.31 -32.98
CA SER A 158 -8.22 11.47 -31.99
C SER A 158 -7.59 11.77 -30.63
N PRO A 159 -8.18 12.62 -29.79
CA PRO A 159 -7.66 12.87 -28.45
C PRO A 159 -7.52 11.56 -27.66
N VAL A 160 -6.30 11.21 -27.30
CA VAL A 160 -5.97 10.04 -26.47
C VAL A 160 -5.37 10.54 -25.18
N TYR A 161 -5.79 9.93 -24.08
CA TYR A 161 -5.26 10.24 -22.76
C TYR A 161 -4.87 8.95 -22.06
N PHE A 162 -3.72 8.98 -21.42
CA PHE A 162 -3.15 7.84 -20.72
C PHE A 162 -3.18 8.00 -19.21
N GLY A 163 -3.40 6.88 -18.53
CA GLY A 163 -3.12 6.80 -17.09
C GLY A 163 -1.63 6.91 -16.83
N ALA A 164 -1.23 7.44 -15.66
CA ALA A 164 0.19 7.63 -15.40
C ALA A 164 0.93 6.29 -15.30
N HIS A 165 2.08 6.22 -15.99
CA HIS A 165 2.94 5.04 -16.04
C HIS A 165 4.10 5.18 -15.04
N PRO A 166 4.47 4.12 -14.30
CA PRO A 166 5.54 4.18 -13.30
C PRO A 166 6.89 4.65 -13.87
N ALA A 167 7.22 4.24 -15.10
CA ALA A 167 8.46 4.64 -15.78
C ALA A 167 8.54 6.17 -16.04
N LEU A 168 7.39 6.84 -16.16
CA LEU A 168 7.32 8.26 -16.53
C LEU A 168 6.93 9.18 -15.37
N THR A 169 6.31 8.66 -14.30
CA THR A 169 5.71 9.51 -13.26
C THR A 169 6.11 9.18 -11.83
N ARG A 170 6.86 8.09 -11.58
CA ARG A 170 7.21 7.63 -10.23
C ARG A 170 6.02 7.44 -9.26
N VAL A 171 4.77 7.54 -9.75
CA VAL A 171 3.53 7.46 -8.95
C VAL A 171 2.74 6.23 -9.38
N VAL A 172 2.60 5.28 -8.47
CA VAL A 172 1.77 4.07 -8.68
C VAL A 172 0.30 4.44 -8.53
N HIS A 173 -0.50 4.16 -9.57
CA HIS A 173 -1.94 4.30 -9.50
C HIS A 173 -2.59 3.08 -8.84
N MET A 174 -3.28 3.31 -7.72
CA MET A 174 -4.16 2.31 -7.13
C MET A 174 -5.50 2.28 -7.89
N TRP A 175 -5.93 1.09 -8.28
CA TRP A 175 -7.20 0.84 -8.95
C TRP A 175 -8.19 0.19 -7.98
N ALA A 176 -9.48 0.56 -8.05
CA ALA A 176 -10.55 -0.10 -7.32
C ALA A 176 -11.52 -0.71 -8.34
N GLY A 177 -11.30 -1.98 -8.67
CA GLY A 177 -11.97 -2.62 -9.81
C GLY A 177 -11.65 -1.88 -11.12
N ARG A 178 -12.68 -1.52 -11.89
CA ARG A 178 -12.56 -0.86 -13.22
C ARG A 178 -12.48 0.68 -13.18
N ARG A 179 -12.39 1.29 -11.99
CA ARG A 179 -12.29 2.75 -11.86
C ARG A 179 -10.99 3.12 -11.17
N ARG A 180 -10.36 4.20 -11.66
CA ARG A 180 -9.23 4.83 -10.96
C ARG A 180 -9.70 5.14 -9.55
N TRP A 181 -9.00 4.60 -8.56
CA TRP A 181 -9.26 4.97 -7.18
C TRP A 181 -8.82 6.43 -7.05
N ARG A 182 -9.80 7.34 -7.11
CA ARG A 182 -9.64 8.78 -6.87
C ARG A 182 -10.28 9.12 -5.53
N PRO A 183 -9.80 8.59 -4.40
CA PRO A 183 -10.23 9.11 -3.12
C PRO A 183 -9.85 10.59 -3.10
N GLN A 184 -10.75 11.46 -2.62
CA GLN A 184 -10.36 12.82 -2.26
C GLN A 184 -9.10 12.73 -1.40
N ARG A 185 -8.11 13.60 -1.63
CA ARG A 185 -6.84 13.60 -0.89
C ARG A 185 -7.05 13.46 0.63
N ARG A 186 -8.13 14.06 1.15
CA ARG A 186 -8.58 13.91 2.54
C ARG A 186 -8.90 12.46 2.92
N LYS A 187 -9.70 11.74 2.13
CA LYS A 187 -10.02 10.32 2.34
C LYS A 187 -8.78 9.44 2.21
N LEU A 188 -7.89 9.72 1.25
CA LEU A 188 -6.63 8.97 1.12
C LEU A 188 -5.75 9.14 2.36
N LYS A 189 -5.54 10.40 2.79
CA LYS A 189 -4.80 10.70 4.02
C LYS A 189 -5.47 10.03 5.21
N GLN A 190 -6.79 10.08 5.34
CA GLN A 190 -7.52 9.39 6.40
C GLN A 190 -7.27 7.88 6.40
N ILE A 191 -7.29 7.22 5.24
CA ILE A 191 -7.03 5.78 5.12
C ILE A 191 -5.58 5.45 5.46
N ILE A 192 -4.62 6.19 4.92
CA ILE A 192 -3.19 6.02 5.23
C ILE A 192 -2.94 6.26 6.71
N THR A 193 -3.47 7.35 7.27
CA THR A 193 -3.35 7.68 8.69
C THR A 193 -4.03 6.63 9.56
N ARG A 194 -5.22 6.14 9.20
CA ARG A 194 -5.92 5.07 9.93
C ARG A 194 -5.10 3.78 9.91
N ARG A 195 -4.56 3.40 8.74
CA ARG A 195 -3.73 2.19 8.61
C ARG A 195 -2.41 2.33 9.37
N ARG A 196 -1.74 3.48 9.28
CA ARG A 196 -0.52 3.76 10.05
C ARG A 196 -0.78 3.83 11.55
N ARG A 197 -1.93 4.37 11.99
CA ARG A 197 -2.37 4.33 13.39
C ARG A 197 -2.60 2.89 13.83
N ALA A 198 -3.36 2.10 13.07
CA ALA A 198 -3.62 0.69 13.41
C ALA A 198 -2.32 -0.14 13.48
N VAL A 199 -1.39 0.05 12.54
CA VAL A 199 -0.05 -0.57 12.59
C VAL A 199 0.73 -0.07 13.80
N GLY A 200 0.71 1.23 14.08
CA GLY A 200 1.37 1.82 15.24
C GLY A 200 0.82 1.29 16.57
N THR A 201 -0.51 1.16 16.68
CA THR A 201 -1.19 0.57 17.85
C THR A 201 -0.82 -0.90 17.98
N ARG A 202 -0.89 -1.69 16.90
CA ARG A 202 -0.49 -3.11 16.95
C ARG A 202 0.97 -3.29 17.39
N LEU A 203 1.89 -2.52 16.80
CA LEU A 203 3.30 -2.54 17.19
C LEU A 203 3.53 -2.06 18.63
N LEU A 204 2.69 -1.15 19.13
CA LEU A 204 2.72 -0.75 20.54
C LEU A 204 2.23 -1.91 21.43
N ASP A 205 1.09 -2.52 21.11
CA ASP A 205 0.51 -3.62 21.87
C ASP A 205 1.45 -4.84 21.91
N GLU A 206 2.06 -5.20 20.78
CA GLU A 206 3.09 -6.25 20.68
C GLU A 206 4.29 -5.96 21.61
N ARG A 207 4.70 -4.69 21.73
CA ARG A 207 5.82 -4.28 22.59
C ARG A 207 5.44 -4.17 24.06
N VAL A 208 4.22 -3.73 24.37
CA VAL A 208 3.71 -3.70 25.75
C VAL A 208 3.57 -5.12 26.29
N ALA A 209 3.25 -6.10 25.44
CA ALA A 209 3.24 -7.51 25.82
C ALA A 209 4.64 -8.09 26.12
N THR A 210 5.72 -7.41 25.75
CA THR A 210 7.09 -7.84 26.07
C THR A 210 7.48 -7.36 27.47
N THR A 211 7.62 -8.29 28.41
CA THR A 211 7.80 -8.08 29.86
C THR A 211 9.11 -7.39 30.28
N ASP A 212 10.06 -7.23 29.37
CA ASP A 212 11.44 -6.80 29.64
C ASP A 212 11.57 -5.32 30.13
N PHE A 213 10.46 -4.58 30.16
CA PHE A 213 10.42 -3.14 30.37
C PHE A 213 9.46 -2.66 31.46
N HIS A 214 8.93 -3.58 32.30
CA HIS A 214 7.93 -3.26 33.32
C HIS A 214 8.32 -2.07 34.23
N VAL A 215 9.60 -1.93 34.55
CA VAL A 215 10.12 -0.86 35.44
C VAL A 215 9.97 0.55 34.87
N ILE A 216 10.01 0.72 33.53
CA ILE A 216 9.84 2.03 32.87
C ILE A 216 8.36 2.25 32.52
N SER A 217 7.61 1.17 32.25
CA SER A 217 6.20 1.29 31.85
C SER A 217 5.32 1.85 32.96
N GLU A 218 5.55 1.48 34.23
CA GLU A 218 4.72 1.97 35.35
C GLU A 218 4.79 3.49 35.48
N GLY A 219 5.98 4.07 35.57
CA GLY A 219 6.14 5.54 35.62
C GLY A 219 5.68 6.24 34.35
N THR A 220 6.04 5.74 33.17
CA THR A 220 5.62 6.38 31.91
C THR A 220 4.12 6.34 31.67
N THR A 221 3.35 5.45 32.31
CA THR A 221 1.87 5.47 32.21
C THR A 221 1.25 6.71 32.86
N LEU A 222 1.90 7.29 33.87
CA LEU A 222 1.43 8.49 34.58
C LEU A 222 1.43 9.75 33.70
N ILE A 223 2.27 9.80 32.67
CA ILE A 223 2.33 10.94 31.74
C ILE A 223 1.44 10.69 30.52
N THR A 224 0.48 11.56 30.23
CA THR A 224 -0.30 11.40 28.99
C THR A 224 0.54 11.76 27.74
N TRP A 225 0.23 11.19 26.58
CA TRP A 225 0.89 11.57 25.31
C TRP A 225 0.77 13.06 25.00
N SER A 226 -0.32 13.70 25.45
CA SER A 226 -0.50 15.16 25.36
C SER A 226 0.48 15.92 26.24
N ASP A 227 0.78 15.41 27.44
CA ASP A 227 1.63 16.11 28.40
C ASP A 227 3.10 16.12 27.97
N ILE A 228 3.58 15.07 27.29
CA ILE A 228 4.92 15.08 26.65
C ILE A 228 5.09 16.29 25.72
N ARG A 229 4.03 16.72 25.02
CA ARG A 229 4.08 17.90 24.13
C ARG A 229 3.99 19.23 24.86
N ARG A 230 3.57 19.22 26.13
CA ARG A 230 3.36 20.40 26.96
C ARG A 230 4.56 20.71 27.84
N ILE A 231 5.55 19.82 27.91
CA ILE A 231 6.81 20.05 28.62
C ILE A 231 7.49 21.29 28.01
N ARG A 232 7.51 22.39 28.77
CA ARG A 232 8.17 23.63 28.34
C ARG A 232 9.67 23.39 28.21
N ALA A 233 10.29 24.05 27.23
CA ALA A 233 11.73 23.92 26.93
C ALA A 233 12.20 22.49 26.56
N SER A 234 11.30 21.57 26.18
CA SER A 234 11.73 20.29 25.61
C SER A 234 12.24 20.49 24.17
N PHE A 235 13.49 20.14 23.91
CA PHE A 235 13.97 20.01 22.53
C PHE A 235 13.23 18.85 21.81
N PRO A 236 13.06 18.91 20.47
CA PRO A 236 12.42 17.84 19.71
C PRO A 236 13.02 16.45 19.96
N THR A 237 14.32 16.39 20.20
CA THR A 237 15.07 15.17 20.57
C THR A 237 14.64 14.61 21.92
N ASN A 238 14.47 15.46 22.94
CA ASN A 238 14.03 15.05 24.28
C ASN A 238 12.60 14.52 24.25
N ALA A 239 11.71 15.22 23.54
CA ALA A 239 10.34 14.75 23.34
C ALA A 239 10.35 13.37 22.63
N GLN A 240 11.15 13.20 21.58
CA GLN A 240 11.28 11.93 20.88
C GLN A 240 11.79 10.80 21.78
N THR A 241 12.74 11.08 22.67
CA THR A 241 13.23 10.12 23.67
C THR A 241 12.10 9.69 24.62
N LEU A 242 11.33 10.64 25.17
CA LEU A 242 10.17 10.33 26.01
C LEU A 242 9.10 9.53 25.26
N TYR A 243 8.85 9.86 23.99
CA TYR A 243 7.96 9.06 23.14
C TYR A 243 8.43 7.61 23.04
N ARG A 244 9.73 7.41 22.76
CA ARG A 244 10.34 6.08 22.61
C ARG A 244 10.31 5.29 23.91
N LEU A 245 10.56 5.93 25.05
CA LEU A 245 10.50 5.30 26.36
C LEU A 245 9.07 4.83 26.67
N LYS A 246 8.08 5.71 26.51
CA LYS A 246 6.67 5.40 26.76
C LYS A 246 6.10 4.36 25.78
N SER A 247 6.61 4.30 24.53
CA SER A 247 6.19 3.28 23.55
C SER A 247 7.00 1.99 23.59
N ASN A 248 7.79 1.79 24.64
CA ASN A 248 8.67 0.66 24.80
C ASN A 248 9.55 0.38 23.55
N SER A 249 10.12 1.44 22.98
CA SER A 249 10.87 1.41 21.72
C SER A 249 12.16 2.21 21.84
N PHE A 250 12.89 2.01 22.93
CA PHE A 250 14.20 2.62 23.17
C PHE A 250 15.32 1.60 22.95
N PRO A 251 15.58 1.13 21.71
CA PRO A 251 16.81 0.40 21.43
C PRO A 251 17.96 1.40 21.39
N LEU A 252 19.00 1.14 22.19
CA LEU A 252 20.27 1.81 22.05
C LEU A 252 21.09 1.04 21.02
N TRP A 253 21.50 1.72 19.96
CA TRP A 253 22.37 1.13 18.94
C TRP A 253 23.83 1.37 19.34
N ASN A 254 24.57 0.29 19.56
CA ASN A 254 26.01 0.36 19.81
C ASN A 254 26.75 0.46 18.47
N TRP A 255 27.18 1.67 18.11
CA TRP A 255 27.92 1.91 16.86
C TRP A 255 29.24 1.16 16.77
N ALA A 256 29.91 0.88 17.90
CA ALA A 256 31.19 0.18 17.90
C ALA A 256 31.03 -1.32 17.58
N LYS A 257 29.94 -1.95 18.06
CA LYS A 257 29.66 -3.38 17.85
C LYS A 257 28.59 -3.66 16.78
N GLN A 258 27.96 -2.61 16.24
CA GLN A 258 26.86 -2.69 15.27
C GLN A 258 25.70 -3.58 15.74
N ASP A 259 25.36 -3.48 17.02
CA ASP A 259 24.32 -4.29 17.66
C ASP A 259 23.53 -3.49 18.70
N LEU A 260 22.65 -4.18 19.43
CA LEU A 260 21.85 -3.61 20.52
C LEU A 260 22.51 -3.77 21.90
N SER A 261 23.83 -3.92 21.98
CA SER A 261 24.53 -4.06 23.26
C SER A 261 24.75 -2.71 23.96
N CYS A 262 25.19 -2.75 25.22
CA CYS A 262 25.52 -1.55 25.97
C CYS A 262 26.87 -1.00 25.49
N THR A 263 26.99 0.32 25.32
CA THR A 263 28.25 0.96 24.90
C THR A 263 29.29 1.04 26.02
N VAL A 264 28.89 0.81 27.27
CA VAL A 264 29.78 0.86 28.43
C VAL A 264 30.64 -0.41 28.48
N PRO A 265 31.98 -0.30 28.52
CA PRO A 265 32.88 -1.46 28.50
C PRO A 265 32.60 -2.47 29.63
N GLU A 266 32.24 -1.99 30.83
CA GLU A 266 31.94 -2.86 31.97
C GLU A 266 30.64 -3.67 31.78
N CYS A 267 29.82 -3.30 30.80
CA CYS A 267 28.57 -3.99 30.46
C CYS A 267 28.73 -4.96 29.27
N ALA A 268 29.96 -5.27 28.84
CA ALA A 268 30.22 -6.07 27.65
C ALA A 268 29.58 -7.47 27.62
N ASN A 269 29.25 -8.02 28.79
CA ASN A 269 28.60 -9.33 28.96
C ASN A 269 27.09 -9.26 29.18
N ALA A 270 26.52 -8.05 29.38
CA ALA A 270 25.09 -7.87 29.33
C ALA A 270 24.68 -7.98 27.85
N GLY A 271 23.71 -8.84 27.52
CA GLY A 271 23.27 -9.08 26.14
C GLY A 271 22.66 -7.84 25.47
N SER A 272 21.41 -7.92 25.04
CA SER A 272 20.71 -6.72 24.55
C SER A 272 20.58 -5.69 25.68
N ALA A 273 21.05 -4.46 25.44
CA ALA A 273 20.89 -3.31 26.31
C ALA A 273 19.45 -2.79 26.22
N LEU A 274 18.58 -3.44 26.98
CA LEU A 274 17.24 -2.98 27.24
C LEU A 274 17.28 -1.62 27.96
N ALA A 275 16.21 -0.83 27.85
CA ALA A 275 16.14 0.48 28.50
C ALA A 275 16.26 0.36 30.03
N SER A 276 15.67 -0.67 30.64
CA SER A 276 15.85 -0.98 32.07
C SER A 276 17.33 -1.13 32.44
N HIS A 277 18.12 -1.77 31.59
CA HIS A 277 19.56 -1.86 31.80
C HIS A 277 20.22 -0.49 31.76
N ILE A 278 19.98 0.28 30.69
CA ILE A 278 20.60 1.59 30.44
C ILE A 278 20.30 2.58 31.56
N PHE A 279 19.08 2.60 32.11
CA PHE A 279 18.71 3.58 33.12
C PHE A 279 19.03 3.15 34.56
N TRP A 280 19.02 1.85 34.90
CA TRP A 280 19.09 1.42 36.32
C TRP A 280 20.23 0.47 36.66
N THR A 281 20.51 -0.51 35.79
CA THR A 281 21.47 -1.57 36.14
C THR A 281 22.86 -1.32 35.58
N CYS A 282 22.99 -0.47 34.55
CA CYS A 282 24.27 -0.07 33.98
C CYS A 282 25.13 0.63 35.03
N SER A 283 26.40 0.23 35.14
CA SER A 283 27.39 0.81 36.07
C SER A 283 27.46 2.33 35.95
N SER A 284 27.53 2.84 34.72
CA SER A 284 27.59 4.27 34.44
C SER A 284 26.33 5.00 34.90
N ALA A 285 25.15 4.42 34.65
CA ALA A 285 23.88 4.99 35.07
C ALA A 285 23.72 5.03 36.59
N ARG A 286 24.15 3.96 37.29
CA ARG A 286 24.15 3.94 38.77
C ARG A 286 24.99 5.06 39.36
N ARG A 287 26.19 5.30 38.85
CA ARG A 287 27.04 6.42 39.32
C ARG A 287 26.37 7.78 39.12
N HIS A 288 25.68 7.97 37.99
CA HIS A 288 24.92 9.20 37.75
C HIS A 288 23.72 9.35 38.68
N TRP A 289 23.00 8.26 38.95
CA TRP A 289 21.92 8.26 39.93
C TRP A 289 22.42 8.53 41.34
N GLU A 290 23.48 7.87 41.79
CA GLU A 290 24.12 8.12 43.08
C GLU A 290 24.49 9.60 43.23
N PHE A 291 25.19 10.16 42.24
CA PHE A 291 25.56 11.58 42.25
C PHE A 291 24.34 12.53 42.34
N LEU A 292 23.27 12.23 41.59
CA LEU A 292 22.05 13.04 41.61
C LEU A 292 21.30 12.89 42.92
N LEU A 293 21.15 11.65 43.42
CA LEU A 293 20.46 11.34 44.67
C LEU A 293 21.20 11.90 45.88
N ASP A 294 22.53 11.88 45.89
CA ASP A 294 23.32 12.46 46.98
C ASP A 294 23.10 13.97 47.09
N ARG A 295 23.03 14.67 45.95
CA ARG A 295 22.63 16.09 45.93
C ARG A 295 21.19 16.29 46.38
N TRP A 296 20.31 15.38 46.01
CA TRP A 296 18.90 15.44 46.40
C TRP A 296 18.71 15.23 47.91
N ARG A 297 19.41 14.25 48.49
CA ARG A 297 19.48 13.96 49.93
C ARG A 297 20.04 15.12 50.72
N TRP A 298 21.02 15.84 50.17
CA TRP A 298 21.57 17.04 50.81
C TRP A 298 20.52 18.15 50.97
N LEU A 299 19.57 18.25 50.03
CA LEU A 299 18.51 19.27 50.06
C LEU A 299 17.34 18.89 51.00
N GLY A 300 17.24 17.62 51.42
CA GLY A 300 16.26 17.14 52.39
C GLY A 300 15.97 15.64 52.30
N ASN A 301 15.05 15.17 53.15
CA ASN A 301 14.61 13.77 53.15
C ASN A 301 13.66 13.50 51.97
N PHE A 302 13.92 12.42 51.24
CA PHE A 302 13.11 11.97 50.11
C PHE A 302 12.92 10.45 50.22
N GLN A 303 11.70 9.98 49.97
CA GLN A 303 11.40 8.55 49.94
C GLN A 303 11.94 7.98 48.63
N GLU A 304 12.81 6.97 48.65
CA GLU A 304 13.42 6.41 47.43
C GLU A 304 12.68 5.19 46.85
N ALA A 305 11.69 4.67 47.58
CA ALA A 305 11.06 3.37 47.33
C ALA A 305 10.35 3.23 45.97
N GLU A 306 10.09 4.33 45.25
CA GLU A 306 9.48 4.31 43.92
C GLU A 306 10.16 5.30 42.96
N LEU A 307 11.47 5.57 43.13
CA LEU A 307 12.24 6.49 42.30
C LEU A 307 12.03 6.22 40.79
N ASN A 308 12.02 4.95 40.42
CA ASN A 308 11.76 4.47 39.07
C ASN A 308 10.38 4.88 38.52
N VAL A 309 9.34 4.91 39.35
CA VAL A 309 8.00 5.34 38.93
C VAL A 309 7.97 6.86 38.77
N TRP A 310 8.49 7.61 39.74
CA TRP A 310 8.42 9.08 39.77
C TRP A 310 9.27 9.76 38.70
N VAL A 311 10.49 9.26 38.46
CA VAL A 311 11.38 9.77 37.41
C VAL A 311 10.73 9.69 36.04
N PHE A 312 10.09 8.57 35.72
CA PHE A 312 9.41 8.38 34.43
C PHE A 312 7.98 8.92 34.41
N GLY A 313 7.40 9.20 35.58
CA GLY A 313 6.15 9.95 35.74
C GLY A 313 6.34 11.47 35.61
N LEU A 314 7.60 11.95 35.60
CA LEU A 314 7.96 13.37 35.69
C LEU A 314 7.28 14.09 36.86
N ASP A 315 7.01 13.35 37.93
CA ASP A 315 6.32 13.81 39.13
C ASP A 315 7.12 13.31 40.33
N LEU A 316 8.05 14.14 40.79
CA LEU A 316 8.85 13.85 41.98
C LEU A 316 8.03 14.28 43.21
N PRO A 317 7.55 13.35 44.06
CA PRO A 317 6.49 13.62 45.04
C PRO A 317 6.84 14.63 46.13
N ALA A 318 8.12 14.97 46.27
CA ALA A 318 8.55 16.07 47.11
C ALA A 318 9.87 16.63 46.57
N ILE A 319 9.80 17.82 45.97
CA ILE A 319 10.99 18.66 45.81
C ILE A 319 11.35 19.15 47.22
N PRO A 320 12.55 18.88 47.74
CA PRO A 320 12.92 19.33 49.06
C PRO A 320 12.72 20.86 49.17
N PRO A 321 12.15 21.38 50.27
CA PRO A 321 11.80 22.80 50.37
C PRO A 321 12.96 23.75 50.02
N TYR A 322 14.18 23.37 50.42
CA TYR A 322 15.40 24.12 50.15
C TYR A 322 15.78 24.19 48.65
N ALA A 323 15.39 23.18 47.86
CA ALA A 323 15.63 23.16 46.42
C ALA A 323 14.81 24.24 45.69
N TRP A 324 13.59 24.53 46.15
CA TRP A 324 12.78 25.61 45.57
C TRP A 324 13.39 26.98 45.81
N ASP A 325 13.98 27.20 46.99
CA ASP A 325 14.61 28.48 47.32
C ASP A 325 15.87 28.71 46.47
N VAL A 326 16.68 27.66 46.26
CA VAL A 326 17.84 27.71 45.36
C VAL A 326 17.41 27.94 43.89
N ILE A 327 16.36 27.28 43.41
CA ILE A 327 15.86 27.47 42.04
C ILE A 327 15.32 28.90 41.87
N LYS A 328 14.55 29.42 42.83
CA LYS A 328 14.04 30.80 42.78
C LYS A 328 15.18 31.81 42.75
N GLN A 329 16.20 31.65 43.60
CA GLN A 329 17.39 32.51 43.59
C GLN A 329 18.16 32.45 42.26
N SER A 330 18.21 31.30 41.59
CA SER A 330 18.85 31.18 40.27
C SER A 330 18.03 31.77 39.12
N MET A 331 16.72 31.98 39.32
CA MET A 331 15.79 32.51 38.31
C MET A 331 15.55 34.02 38.45
N ASP A 332 15.83 34.62 39.61
CA ASP A 332 15.85 36.07 39.81
C ASP A 332 17.25 36.64 39.53
N PRO A 333 17.49 37.33 38.40
CA PRO A 333 18.82 37.84 38.04
C PRO A 333 19.28 39.05 38.88
N GLY A 334 18.57 39.39 39.95
CA GLY A 334 18.65 40.70 40.62
C GLY A 334 18.95 40.67 42.12
N SER A 335 19.32 39.53 42.69
CA SER A 335 19.77 39.44 44.09
C SER A 335 21.23 39.01 44.18
N ASN A 336 22.11 39.93 43.77
CA ASN A 336 23.45 40.12 44.32
C ASN A 336 23.79 41.60 44.28
#